data_AF-X1II59-F1
#
_entry.id   AF-X1II59-F1
#
_cell.length_a   1.000
_cell.length_b   1.000
_cell.length_c   1.000
_cell.angle_alpha   90.00
_cell.angle_beta   90.00
_cell.angle_gamma   90.00
#
_symmetry.space_group_name_H-M   'P 1'
#
loop_
_entity.id
_entity.type
_entity.pdbx_description
1 polymer ?
#
loop_
_entity_poly.entity_id
_entity_poly.type
_entity_poly.pdbx_seq_one_letter_code
_entity_poly.pdbx_strand_id
1 'polypeptide(L)'
;MTVININIPVRIIDSIKDYAKILQDVVKMNISFDILKFSTTPKGITLIIDVPSEKLNQINEAFKSEGISVERKSTVCVDNELCIDCGACISLCPT
;
A
#
# COMPACT_ATOMS: atom_id res chain seq x y z
N MET A 1 9.89 8.52 -5.33
CA MET A 1 9.09 7.31 -5.62
C MET A 1 9.02 6.49 -4.35
N THR A 2 7.83 6.04 -3.99
CA THR A 2 7.56 5.30 -2.75
C THR A 2 6.49 4.26 -3.01
N VAL A 3 6.76 3.03 -2.59
CA VAL A 3 5.82 1.92 -2.72
C VAL A 3 4.85 1.94 -1.55
N ILE A 4 3.57 1.93 -1.87
CA ILE A 4 2.47 1.83 -0.91
C ILE A 4 1.63 0.60 -1.18
N ASN A 5 1.13 0.02 -0.10
CA ASN A 5 0.20 -1.08 -0.10
C ASN A 5 -1.17 -0.56 0.32
N ILE A 6 -2.16 -0.73 -0.56
CA ILE A 6 -3.53 -0.29 -0.36
C ILE A 6 -4.37 -1.54 -0.14
N ASN A 7 -4.95 -1.65 1.06
CA ASN A 7 -5.88 -2.71 1.39
C ASN A 7 -7.30 -2.16 1.41
N ILE A 8 -8.14 -2.72 0.53
CA ILE A 8 -9.54 -2.34 0.41
C ILE A 8 -10.37 -3.53 0.91
N PRO A 9 -11.00 -3.43 2.09
CA PRO A 9 -11.78 -4.51 2.65
C PRO A 9 -13.02 -4.81 1.81
N VAL A 10 -13.45 -6.07 1.80
CA VAL A 10 -14.62 -6.52 1.02
C VAL A 10 -15.91 -5.78 1.37
N ARG A 11 -16.02 -5.22 2.58
CA ARG A 11 -17.18 -4.42 3.04
C ARG A 11 -17.41 -3.15 2.20
N ILE A 12 -16.37 -2.64 1.53
CA ILE A 12 -16.44 -1.46 0.67
C ILE A 12 -16.69 -1.88 -0.80
N ILE A 13 -16.40 -3.13 -1.14
CA ILE A 13 -16.45 -3.65 -2.51
C ILE A 13 -17.66 -4.58 -2.60
N ASP A 14 -18.83 -3.99 -2.83
CA ASP A 14 -20.08 -4.75 -2.98
C ASP A 14 -20.27 -5.22 -4.44
N SER A 15 -19.60 -4.55 -5.41
CA SER A 15 -19.74 -4.90 -6.84
C SER A 15 -18.53 -4.50 -7.71
N ILE A 16 -18.50 -5.00 -8.95
CA ILE A 16 -17.53 -4.60 -10.01
C ILE A 16 -17.50 -3.07 -10.22
N LYS A 17 -18.58 -2.36 -9.88
CA LYS A 17 -18.67 -0.90 -9.99
C LYS A 17 -17.70 -0.16 -9.05
N ASP A 18 -17.35 -0.75 -7.91
CA ASP A 18 -16.45 -0.12 -6.93
C ASP A 18 -15.01 -0.01 -7.47
N TYR A 19 -14.58 -0.97 -8.30
CA TYR A 19 -13.28 -0.94 -8.97
C TYR A 19 -13.15 0.28 -9.89
N ALA A 20 -14.20 0.57 -10.65
CA ALA A 20 -14.23 1.73 -11.54
C ALA A 20 -14.20 3.04 -10.74
N LYS A 21 -14.87 3.10 -9.59
CA LYS A 21 -14.84 4.27 -8.71
C LYS A 21 -13.44 4.51 -8.14
N ILE A 22 -12.77 3.47 -7.63
CA ILE A 22 -11.39 3.55 -7.14
C ILE A 22 -10.46 4.05 -8.25
N LEU A 23 -10.57 3.50 -9.47
CA LEU A 23 -9.76 3.95 -10.60
C LEU A 23 -10.07 5.41 -10.99
N GLN A 24 -11.33 5.82 -10.95
CA GLN A 24 -11.74 7.20 -11.23
C GLN A 24 -11.20 8.18 -10.20
N ASP A 25 -11.23 7.83 -8.92
CA ASP A 25 -10.72 8.70 -7.86
C ASP A 25 -9.20 8.80 -7.94
N VAL A 26 -8.50 7.71 -8.24
CA VAL A 26 -7.06 7.75 -8.52
C VAL A 26 -6.73 8.61 -9.75
N VAL A 27 -7.50 8.50 -10.84
CA VAL A 27 -7.33 9.36 -12.04
C VAL A 27 -7.59 10.84 -11.72
N LYS A 28 -8.60 11.16 -10.90
CA LYS A 28 -8.89 12.54 -10.46
C LYS A 28 -7.77 13.14 -9.64
N MET A 29 -6.99 12.34 -8.92
CA MET A 29 -5.90 12.85 -8.10
C MET A 29 -4.74 13.43 -8.94
N ASN A 30 -4.72 13.19 -10.26
CA ASN A 30 -3.66 13.64 -11.17
C ASN A 30 -2.25 13.26 -10.67
N ILE A 31 -2.13 12.05 -10.11
CA ILE A 31 -0.89 11.49 -9.60
C ILE A 31 -0.42 10.46 -10.61
N SER A 32 0.85 10.51 -11.00
CA SER A 32 1.48 9.43 -11.77
C SER A 32 1.74 8.26 -10.83
N PHE A 33 1.26 7.06 -11.14
CA PHE A 33 1.51 5.87 -10.33
C PHE A 33 1.71 4.64 -11.22
N ASP A 34 2.49 3.68 -10.72
CA ASP A 34 2.70 2.39 -11.36
C ASP A 34 2.09 1.28 -10.51
N ILE A 35 1.37 0.35 -11.14
CA ILE A 35 0.80 -0.81 -10.45
C ILE A 35 1.85 -1.92 -10.42
N LEU A 36 2.45 -2.14 -9.25
CA LEU A 36 3.44 -3.19 -9.05
C LEU A 36 2.78 -4.57 -8.83
N LYS A 37 1.64 -4.60 -8.14
CA LYS A 37 0.89 -5.84 -7.89
C LYS A 37 -0.57 -5.55 -7.61
N PHE A 38 -1.44 -6.36 -8.20
CA PHE A 38 -2.86 -6.43 -7.88
C PHE A 38 -3.21 -7.85 -7.44
N SER A 39 -3.95 -7.99 -6.35
CA SER A 39 -4.38 -9.31 -5.87
C SER A 39 -5.74 -9.23 -5.19
N THR A 40 -6.62 -10.15 -5.54
CA THR A 40 -7.92 -10.31 -4.90
C THR A 40 -7.83 -11.43 -3.87
N THR A 41 -8.29 -11.16 -2.66
CA THR A 41 -8.36 -12.12 -1.56
C THR A 41 -9.79 -12.21 -1.03
N PRO A 42 -10.16 -13.26 -0.29
CA PRO A 42 -11.47 -13.33 0.37
C PRO A 42 -11.73 -12.18 1.36
N LYS A 43 -10.67 -11.51 1.83
CA LYS A 43 -10.76 -10.35 2.73
C LYS A 43 -10.98 -9.02 1.99
N GLY A 44 -10.79 -9.00 0.67
CA GLY A 44 -10.85 -7.79 -0.15
C GLY A 44 -9.70 -7.72 -1.17
N ILE A 45 -9.39 -6.50 -1.62
CA ILE A 45 -8.38 -6.25 -2.65
C ILE A 45 -7.10 -5.74 -1.98
N THR A 46 -5.96 -6.22 -2.47
CA THR A 46 -4.64 -5.68 -2.14
C THR A 46 -4.02 -5.12 -3.41
N LEU A 47 -3.68 -3.84 -3.39
CA LEU A 47 -3.05 -3.12 -4.49
C LEU A 47 -1.72 -2.53 -4.02
N ILE A 48 -0.63 -2.91 -4.68
CA ILE A 48 0.70 -2.36 -4.44
C ILE A 48 1.02 -1.43 -5.59
N ILE A 49 1.17 -0.13 -5.28
CA ILE A 49 1.50 0.89 -6.27
C ILE A 49 2.75 1.67 -5.88
N ASP A 50 3.49 2.13 -6.87
CA ASP A 50 4.55 3.11 -6.69
C ASP A 50 4.03 4.52 -7.00
N VAL A 51 4.27 5.46 -6.09
CA VAL A 51 3.79 6.84 -6.19
C VAL A 51 4.88 7.86 -5.86
N PRO A 52 4.78 9.11 -6.34
CA PRO A 52 5.64 10.21 -5.93
C PRO A 52 5.56 10.43 -4.42
N SER A 53 6.71 10.50 -3.76
CA SER A 53 6.83 10.60 -2.30
C SER A 53 6.16 11.86 -1.73
N GLU A 54 6.17 12.94 -2.51
CA GLU A 54 5.49 14.22 -2.23
C GLU A 54 3.97 14.10 -2.14
N LYS A 55 3.36 13.13 -2.84
CA LYS A 55 1.90 12.94 -2.91
C LYS A 55 1.38 11.97 -1.85
N LEU A 56 2.25 11.37 -1.06
CA LEU A 56 1.89 10.31 -0.11
C LEU A 56 0.92 10.80 0.98
N ASN A 57 1.08 12.05 1.44
CA ASN A 57 0.15 12.64 2.42
C ASN A 57 -1.24 12.86 1.82
N GLN A 58 -1.30 13.42 0.60
CA GLN A 58 -2.56 13.65 -0.12
C GLN A 58 -3.32 12.32 -0.36
N ILE A 59 -2.57 11.26 -0.67
CA ILE A 59 -3.09 9.90 -0.84
C ILE A 59 -3.67 9.36 0.48
N ASN A 60 -2.91 9.46 1.57
CA ASN A 60 -3.37 9.00 2.88
C ASN A 60 -4.64 9.71 3.33
N GLU A 61 -4.75 11.02 3.14
CA GLU A 61 -5.95 11.77 3.51
C GLU A 61 -7.17 11.37 2.69
N ALA A 62 -7.02 11.23 1.36
CA ALA A 62 -8.11 10.82 0.48
C ALA A 62 -8.65 9.44 0.84
N PHE A 63 -7.77 8.45 1.04
CA PHE A 63 -8.17 7.08 1.34
C PHE A 63 -8.64 6.88 2.78
N LYS A 64 -8.12 7.64 3.75
CA LYS A 64 -8.56 7.58 5.15
C LYS A 64 -10.03 8.00 5.30
N SER A 65 -10.50 8.96 4.48
CA SER A 65 -11.90 9.38 4.49
C SER A 65 -12.87 8.30 3.98
N GLU A 66 -12.38 7.33 3.20
CA GLU A 66 -13.19 6.22 2.67
C GLU A 66 -13.00 4.91 3.46
N GLY A 67 -12.23 4.93 4.56
CA GLY A 67 -11.96 3.74 5.38
C GLY A 67 -10.99 2.74 4.73
N ILE A 68 -10.23 3.20 3.72
CA ILE A 68 -9.22 2.41 3.02
C ILE A 68 -7.89 2.52 3.78
N SER A 69 -7.25 1.38 4.05
CA SER A 69 -5.98 1.33 4.76
C SER A 69 -4.82 1.44 3.77
N VAL A 70 -4.01 2.48 3.92
CA VAL A 70 -2.79 2.68 3.14
C VAL A 70 -1.60 2.48 4.07
N GLU A 71 -0.81 1.45 3.78
CA GLU A 71 0.41 1.14 4.51
C GLU A 71 1.61 1.40 3.59
N ARG A 72 2.63 2.11 4.09
CA ARG A 72 3.90 2.14 3.36
C ARG A 72 4.43 0.71 3.34
N LYS A 73 4.88 0.23 2.19
CA LYS A 73 5.55 -1.06 2.15
C LYS A 73 6.87 -0.92 2.89
N SER A 74 6.89 -1.34 4.16
CA SER A 74 8.08 -1.29 4.98
C SER A 74 9.07 -2.32 4.47
N THR A 75 10.30 -1.89 4.24
CA THR A 75 11.45 -2.79 4.25
C THR A 75 11.49 -3.44 5.64
N VAL A 76 11.96 -4.69 5.74
CA VAL A 76 12.36 -5.21 7.05
C VAL A 76 13.34 -4.19 7.64
N CYS A 77 13.17 -3.80 8.90
CA CYS A 77 14.09 -2.88 9.56
C CYS A 77 14.77 -3.64 10.69
N VAL A 78 16.09 -3.52 10.79
CA VAL A 78 16.83 -4.04 11.94
C VAL A 78 16.74 -2.99 13.05
N ASP A 79 16.25 -3.42 14.20
CA ASP A 79 16.44 -2.67 15.44
C ASP A 79 17.87 -2.93 15.92
N ASN A 80 18.77 -1.95 15.68
CA ASN A 80 20.19 -2.07 16.02
C ASN A 80 20.46 -2.09 17.52
N GLU A 81 19.50 -1.67 18.36
CA GLU A 81 19.65 -1.74 19.81
C GLU A 81 19.38 -3.16 20.35
N LEU A 82 18.51 -3.90 19.66
CA LEU A 82 18.16 -5.29 20.01
C LEU A 82 18.94 -6.33 19.21
N CYS A 83 19.52 -5.95 18.07
CA CYS A 83 20.30 -6.85 17.23
C CYS A 83 21.61 -7.25 17.93
N ILE A 84 21.82 -8.56 18.08
CA ILE A 84 23.04 -9.14 18.67
C ILE A 84 23.90 -9.89 17.64
N ASP A 85 23.68 -9.64 16.34
CA ASP A 85 24.41 -10.27 15.24
C ASP A 85 24.41 -11.82 15.25
N CYS A 86 23.32 -12.43 15.73
CA CYS A 86 23.23 -13.90 15.85
C CYS A 86 23.02 -14.64 14.52
N GLY A 87 22.68 -13.93 13.45
CA GLY A 87 22.48 -14.49 12.10
C GLY A 87 21.16 -15.23 11.87
N ALA A 88 20.27 -15.35 12.87
CA ALA A 88 19.01 -16.08 12.75
C ALA A 88 18.07 -15.52 11.66
N CYS A 89 18.11 -14.21 11.43
CA CYS A 89 17.29 -13.50 10.45
C CYS A 89 18.07 -13.10 9.18
N ILE A 90 19.27 -13.61 8.95
CA ILE A 90 20.16 -13.14 7.86
C ILE A 90 19.49 -13.16 6.47
N SER A 91 18.66 -14.17 6.19
CA SER A 91 17.93 -14.31 4.92
C SER A 91 16.83 -13.25 4.71
N LEU A 92 16.41 -12.57 5.77
CA LEU A 92 15.41 -11.51 5.77
C LEU A 92 16.02 -10.14 6.10
N CYS A 93 17.32 -10.10 6.39
CA CYS A 93 17.99 -8.91 6.84
C CYS A 93 17.99 -7.86 5.72
N PRO A 94 17.52 -6.62 5.97
CA PRO A 94 17.60 -5.55 5.00
C PRO A 94 19.06 -5.25 4.66
N THR A 95 19.41 -5.37 3.37
CA THR A 95 20.71 -4.91 2.85
C THR A 95 20.70 -3.40 2.66
#